data_AF-A0AAU4Q173-F1
#
_entry.id   AF-A0AAU4Q173-F1
#
_cell.length_a   1.000
_cell.length_b   1.000
_cell.length_c   1.000
_cell.angle_alpha   90.00
_cell.angle_beta   90.00
_cell.angle_gamma   90.00
#
_symmetry.space_group_name_H-M   'P 1'
#
loop_
_entity.id
_entity.type
_entity.pdbx_description
1 polymer ?
#
loop_
_entity_poly.entity_id
_entity_poly.type
_entity_poly.pdbx_seq_one_letter_code
_entity_poly.pdbx_strand_id
1 'polypeptide(L)'
;MTSTTLPYASTTSTTPRASGHLYARPGFWRAPFAGATYREIGHTLTSLPVAIAGFVFAVTMFALGVSTLVVWIGLPVLAAALGGARGLGAAERGRARSLLGLDVAAPAPAGPGLRGRLADAAGWKALLFHTVMFPWRVLTFALSVTFLVTGWVVALFPAYSWVFHRYLDWPGYRLYDFTTDAGAHHAYYVESPAQIAAVSAIGFVLVFLTPQLVRVLTNLDRVAIRSLLGATR
;
A
#
# COMPACT_ATOMS: atom_id res chain seq x y z
N MET A 1 -51.87 51.65 -16.44
CA MET A 1 -52.46 50.44 -15.82
C MET A 1 -52.31 49.33 -16.86
N THR A 2 -51.56 48.25 -16.70
CA THR A 2 -50.86 47.61 -15.58
C THR A 2 -49.76 46.74 -16.20
N SER A 3 -48.49 46.95 -15.81
CA SER A 3 -47.37 46.07 -16.17
C SER A 3 -47.50 44.76 -15.40
N THR A 4 -47.68 43.65 -16.11
CA THR A 4 -47.64 42.30 -15.52
C THR A 4 -46.23 41.73 -15.69
N THR A 5 -45.41 41.93 -14.67
CA THR A 5 -44.12 41.26 -14.49
C THR A 5 -44.36 39.78 -14.14
N LEU A 6 -43.94 38.86 -15.01
CA LEU A 6 -43.83 37.44 -14.65
C LEU A 6 -42.60 37.24 -13.76
N PRO A 7 -42.71 36.53 -12.61
CA PRO A 7 -41.58 36.28 -11.74
C PRO A 7 -40.61 35.29 -12.40
N TYR A 8 -39.36 35.73 -12.54
CA TYR A 8 -38.22 34.90 -12.88
C TYR A 8 -38.11 33.76 -11.86
N ALA A 9 -38.35 32.52 -12.31
CA ALA A 9 -38.06 31.34 -11.53
C ALA A 9 -36.55 31.28 -11.29
N SER A 10 -36.13 31.64 -10.08
CA SER A 10 -34.77 31.40 -9.61
C SER A 10 -34.55 29.89 -9.61
N THR A 11 -33.87 29.38 -10.63
CA THR A 11 -33.25 28.06 -10.58
C THR A 11 -32.17 28.14 -9.52
N THR A 12 -32.51 27.72 -8.31
CA THR A 12 -31.56 27.41 -7.26
C THR A 12 -30.62 26.35 -7.83
N SER A 13 -29.46 26.79 -8.32
CA SER A 13 -28.36 25.91 -8.66
C SER A 13 -27.91 25.28 -7.34
N THR A 14 -28.52 24.16 -6.98
CA THR A 14 -28.00 23.26 -5.95
C THR A 14 -26.71 22.70 -6.52
N THR A 15 -25.62 23.46 -6.40
CA THR A 15 -24.27 22.95 -6.56
C THR A 15 -24.22 21.72 -5.66
N PRO A 16 -24.00 20.51 -6.19
CA PRO A 16 -23.81 19.36 -5.33
C PRO A 16 -22.60 19.70 -4.49
N ARG A 17 -22.83 19.95 -3.20
CA ARG A 17 -21.76 20.01 -2.20
C ARG A 17 -21.02 18.71 -2.42
N ALA A 18 -19.78 18.79 -2.93
CA ALA A 18 -18.87 17.68 -2.95
C ALA A 18 -18.71 17.27 -1.48
N SER A 19 -19.53 16.31 -1.05
CA SER A 19 -19.41 15.61 0.21
C SER A 19 -18.15 14.77 0.08
N GLY A 20 -17.01 15.46 0.21
CA GLY A 20 -15.75 14.81 0.51
C GLY A 20 -15.97 14.10 1.83
N HIS A 21 -16.34 12.83 1.76
CA HIS A 21 -16.14 11.86 2.83
C HIS A 21 -14.63 11.71 3.00
N LEU A 22 -14.00 12.76 3.54
CA LEU A 22 -12.72 12.67 4.18
C LEU A 22 -12.98 11.73 5.35
N TYR A 23 -12.65 10.44 5.18
CA TYR A 23 -12.62 9.49 6.27
C TYR A 23 -11.85 10.14 7.41
N ALA A 24 -12.56 10.54 8.47
CA ALA A 24 -11.98 11.22 9.61
C ALA A 24 -10.85 10.33 10.14
N ARG A 25 -9.63 10.86 10.16
CA ARG A 25 -8.43 10.11 10.57
C ARG A 25 -8.64 9.65 12.02
N PRO A 26 -8.67 8.34 12.31
CA PRO A 26 -8.82 7.89 13.67
C PRO A 26 -7.60 8.32 14.49
N GLY A 27 -7.82 8.88 15.68
CA GLY A 27 -6.73 9.26 16.59
C GLY A 27 -5.89 8.05 17.03
N PHE A 28 -4.69 8.30 17.57
CA PHE A 28 -3.68 7.30 17.97
C PHE A 28 -4.28 6.09 18.72
N TRP A 29 -5.14 6.34 19.71
CA TRP A 29 -5.74 5.29 20.56
C TRP A 29 -6.85 4.48 19.87
N ARG A 30 -7.52 5.07 18.87
CA ARG A 30 -8.56 4.40 18.08
C ARG A 30 -8.04 3.76 16.80
N ALA A 31 -6.77 4.02 16.47
CA ALA A 31 -6.08 3.48 15.31
C ALA A 31 -6.25 1.96 15.13
N PRO A 32 -5.97 1.10 16.14
CA PRO A 32 -6.06 -0.35 15.96
C PRO A 32 -7.51 -0.84 15.81
N PHE A 33 -8.50 -0.09 16.27
CA PHE A 33 -9.92 -0.49 16.23
C PHE A 33 -10.70 0.11 15.05
N ALA A 34 -10.07 0.96 14.25
CA ALA A 34 -10.74 1.64 13.16
C ALA A 34 -10.75 0.80 11.88
N GLY A 35 -11.92 0.67 11.24
CA GLY A 35 -12.03 -0.01 9.93
C GLY A 35 -11.15 0.61 8.84
N ALA A 36 -10.78 1.89 8.96
CA ALA A 36 -9.82 2.54 8.06
C ALA A 36 -8.42 1.89 8.13
N THR A 37 -7.98 1.45 9.30
CA THR A 37 -6.67 0.79 9.48
C THR A 37 -6.66 -0.59 8.85
N TYR A 38 -7.73 -1.37 8.99
CA TYR A 38 -7.84 -2.67 8.31
C TYR A 38 -7.90 -2.53 6.78
N ARG A 39 -8.50 -1.46 6.25
CA ARG A 39 -8.46 -1.16 4.81
C ARG A 39 -7.05 -0.79 4.34
N GLU A 40 -6.29 -0.02 5.13
CA GLU A 40 -4.89 0.31 4.84
C GLU A 40 -3.99 -0.94 4.89
N ILE A 41 -4.16 -1.81 5.89
CA ILE A 41 -3.46 -3.11 5.97
C ILE A 41 -3.84 -4.01 4.79
N GLY A 42 -5.13 -4.08 4.43
CA GLY A 42 -5.58 -4.80 3.24
C GLY A 42 -4.95 -4.26 1.95
N HIS A 43 -4.78 -2.93 1.85
CA HIS A 43 -4.09 -2.31 0.74
C HIS A 43 -2.62 -2.75 0.66
N THR A 44 -1.88 -2.74 1.77
CA THR A 44 -0.48 -3.18 1.80
C THR A 44 -0.32 -4.68 1.56
N LEU A 45 -1.22 -5.52 2.05
CA LEU A 45 -1.17 -6.96 1.80
C LEU A 45 -1.42 -7.29 0.32
N THR A 46 -2.36 -6.60 -0.31
CA THR A 46 -2.65 -6.77 -1.73
C THR A 46 -1.71 -5.96 -2.64
N SER A 47 -0.83 -5.12 -2.08
CA SER A 47 0.07 -4.27 -2.86
C SER A 47 1.20 -5.05 -3.53
N LEU A 48 1.71 -6.10 -2.87
CA LEU A 48 2.76 -6.95 -3.42
C LEU A 48 2.33 -7.69 -4.69
N PRO A 49 1.23 -8.50 -4.71
CA PRO A 49 0.84 -9.22 -5.93
C PRO A 49 0.51 -8.28 -7.08
N VAL A 50 -0.12 -7.14 -6.81
CA VAL A 50 -0.42 -6.13 -7.84
C VAL A 50 0.85 -5.46 -8.36
N ALA A 51 1.82 -5.16 -7.49
CA ALA A 51 3.10 -4.60 -7.90
C ALA A 51 3.91 -5.58 -8.75
N ILE A 52 3.94 -6.87 -8.38
CA ILE A 52 4.58 -7.92 -9.18
C ILE A 52 3.94 -7.98 -10.58
N ALA A 53 2.61 -8.11 -10.65
CA ALA A 53 1.91 -8.19 -11.93
C ALA A 53 2.15 -6.97 -12.80
N GLY A 54 2.07 -5.76 -12.23
CA GLY A 54 2.33 -4.51 -12.94
C GLY A 54 3.78 -4.38 -13.41
N PHE A 55 4.75 -4.74 -12.56
CA PHE A 55 6.17 -4.72 -12.90
C PHE A 55 6.50 -5.69 -14.03
N VAL A 56 6.08 -6.95 -13.89
CA VAL A 56 6.30 -7.99 -14.91
C VAL A 56 5.67 -7.57 -16.23
N PHE A 57 4.43 -7.09 -16.22
CA PHE A 57 3.79 -6.56 -17.43
C PHE A 57 4.59 -5.41 -18.05
N ALA A 58 4.96 -4.39 -17.25
CA ALA A 58 5.65 -3.20 -17.73
C ALA A 58 7.01 -3.54 -18.35
N VAL A 59 7.84 -4.32 -17.65
CA VAL A 59 9.16 -4.72 -18.12
C VAL A 59 9.07 -5.63 -19.34
N THR A 60 8.18 -6.62 -19.32
CA THR A 60 8.04 -7.58 -20.43
C THR A 60 7.56 -6.89 -21.70
N MET A 61 6.48 -6.09 -21.61
CA MET A 61 5.92 -5.41 -22.77
C MET A 61 6.85 -4.31 -23.31
N PHE A 62 7.58 -3.63 -22.43
CA PHE A 62 8.57 -2.64 -22.85
C PHE A 62 9.76 -3.31 -23.55
N ALA A 63 10.35 -4.36 -22.95
CA ALA A 63 11.46 -5.09 -23.54
C ALA A 63 11.08 -5.76 -24.87
N LEU A 64 9.87 -6.33 -24.95
CA LEU A 64 9.34 -6.90 -26.19
C LEU A 64 9.11 -5.82 -27.25
N GLY A 65 8.50 -4.69 -26.87
CA GLY A 65 8.24 -3.58 -27.78
C GLY A 65 9.54 -2.98 -28.34
N VAL A 66 10.53 -2.74 -27.49
CA VAL A 66 11.82 -2.18 -27.89
C VAL A 66 12.62 -3.16 -28.75
N SER A 67 12.68 -4.45 -28.36
CA SER A 67 13.44 -5.46 -29.12
C SER A 67 12.85 -5.72 -30.51
N THR A 68 11.53 -5.60 -30.67
CA THR A 68 10.84 -5.80 -31.96
C THR A 68 10.72 -4.53 -32.81
N LEU A 69 11.32 -3.40 -32.40
CA LEU A 69 11.39 -2.19 -33.23
C LEU A 69 12.11 -2.43 -34.57
N VAL A 70 13.08 -3.34 -34.59
CA VAL A 70 13.86 -3.71 -35.78
C VAL A 70 12.97 -4.17 -36.94
N VAL A 71 11.83 -4.81 -36.63
CA VAL A 71 10.88 -5.35 -37.61
C VAL A 71 9.61 -4.50 -37.73
N TRP A 72 9.62 -3.26 -37.24
CA TRP A 72 8.48 -2.33 -37.18
C TRP A 72 7.28 -2.77 -36.31
N ILE A 73 7.15 -4.05 -35.96
CA ILE A 73 6.12 -4.59 -35.05
C ILE A 73 6.25 -4.00 -33.63
N GLY A 74 7.44 -3.54 -33.24
CA GLY A 74 7.68 -2.92 -31.94
C GLY A 74 6.84 -1.69 -31.65
N LEU A 75 6.48 -0.91 -32.66
CA LEU A 75 5.62 0.27 -32.49
C LEU A 75 4.20 -0.12 -32.03
N PRO A 76 3.47 -1.02 -32.71
CA PRO A 76 2.22 -1.59 -32.21
C PRO A 76 2.33 -2.21 -30.81
N VAL A 77 3.38 -2.99 -30.54
CA VAL A 77 3.58 -3.65 -29.24
C VAL A 77 3.76 -2.60 -28.13
N LEU A 78 4.54 -1.56 -28.37
CA LEU A 78 4.76 -0.48 -27.42
C LEU A 78 3.48 0.33 -27.19
N ALA A 79 2.68 0.60 -28.24
CA ALA A 79 1.38 1.25 -28.09
C ALA A 79 0.38 0.39 -27.28
N ALA A 80 0.45 -0.95 -27.40
CA ALA A 80 -0.30 -1.87 -26.56
C ALA A 80 0.22 -1.86 -25.11
N ALA A 81 1.54 -1.79 -24.91
CA ALA A 81 2.17 -1.67 -23.59
C ALA A 81 1.66 -0.43 -22.85
N LEU A 82 1.65 0.73 -23.49
CA LEU A 82 1.15 1.99 -22.91
C LEU A 82 -0.35 1.91 -22.61
N GLY A 83 -1.14 1.32 -23.51
CA GLY A 83 -2.56 1.08 -23.29
C GLY A 83 -2.83 0.18 -22.07
N GLY A 84 -2.09 -0.93 -21.96
CA GLY A 84 -2.19 -1.84 -20.82
C GLY A 84 -1.73 -1.20 -19.51
N ALA A 85 -0.64 -0.42 -19.54
CA ALA A 85 -0.16 0.35 -18.40
C ALA A 85 -1.21 1.34 -17.90
N ARG A 86 -1.95 2.02 -18.80
CA ARG A 86 -3.10 2.87 -18.41
C ARG A 86 -4.21 2.06 -17.75
N GLY A 87 -4.51 0.87 -18.26
CA GLY A 87 -5.52 -0.02 -17.69
C GLY A 87 -5.17 -0.43 -16.26
N LEU A 88 -3.92 -0.86 -16.05
CA LEU A 88 -3.39 -1.18 -14.73
C LEU A 88 -3.39 0.04 -13.80
N GLY A 89 -3.01 1.22 -14.30
CA GLY A 89 -3.11 2.48 -13.56
C GLY A 89 -4.56 2.85 -13.18
N ALA A 90 -5.54 2.52 -14.03
CA ALA A 90 -6.95 2.70 -13.71
C ALA A 90 -7.42 1.74 -12.61
N ALA A 91 -7.00 0.48 -12.67
CA ALA A 91 -7.25 -0.49 -11.60
C ALA A 91 -6.65 -0.02 -10.26
N GLU A 92 -5.44 0.53 -10.28
CA GLU A 92 -4.79 1.06 -9.07
C GLU A 92 -5.51 2.28 -8.50
N ARG A 93 -5.98 3.21 -9.34
CA ARG A 93 -6.86 4.31 -8.88
C ARG A 93 -8.16 3.79 -8.26
N GLY A 94 -8.75 2.74 -8.83
CA GLY A 94 -9.92 2.07 -8.27
C GLY A 94 -9.65 1.48 -6.88
N ARG A 95 -8.52 0.78 -6.72
CA ARG A 95 -8.06 0.25 -5.41
C ARG A 95 -7.79 1.36 -4.41
N ALA A 96 -7.16 2.44 -4.82
CA ALA A 96 -6.90 3.59 -3.96
C ALA A 96 -8.20 4.28 -3.51
N ARG A 97 -9.20 4.37 -4.39
CA ARG A 97 -10.54 4.86 -4.03
C ARG A 97 -11.22 3.92 -3.02
N SER A 98 -11.22 2.62 -3.28
CA SER A 98 -11.92 1.63 -2.46
C SER A 98 -11.26 1.32 -1.12
N LEU A 99 -9.95 1.45 -0.99
CA LEU A 99 -9.21 1.11 0.25
C LEU A 99 -8.65 2.34 0.98
N LEU A 100 -8.15 3.35 0.25
CA LEU A 100 -7.52 4.54 0.85
C LEU A 100 -8.45 5.77 0.89
N GLY A 101 -9.64 5.67 0.28
CA GLY A 101 -10.55 6.81 0.09
C GLY A 101 -9.94 7.91 -0.78
N LEU A 102 -8.95 7.57 -1.61
CA LEU A 102 -8.24 8.51 -2.47
C LEU A 102 -8.92 8.54 -3.84
N ASP A 103 -9.60 9.63 -4.16
CA ASP A 103 -10.13 9.84 -5.50
C ASP A 103 -9.15 10.63 -6.37
N VAL A 104 -8.78 10.07 -7.52
CA VAL A 104 -7.87 10.66 -8.50
C VAL A 104 -8.55 10.65 -9.85
N ALA A 105 -8.66 11.82 -10.47
CA ALA A 105 -9.25 11.97 -11.80
C ALA A 105 -8.45 11.16 -12.84
N ALA A 106 -9.17 10.53 -13.77
CA ALA A 106 -8.54 9.82 -14.88
C ALA A 106 -7.87 10.83 -15.83
N PRO A 107 -6.69 10.51 -16.39
CA PRO A 107 -6.07 11.31 -17.44
C PRO A 107 -6.93 11.35 -18.71
N ALA A 108 -6.75 12.41 -19.53
CA ALA A 108 -7.39 12.54 -20.83
C ALA A 108 -7.16 11.29 -21.71
N PRO A 109 -8.11 10.91 -22.58
CA PRO A 109 -7.96 9.77 -23.47
C PRO A 109 -6.74 9.95 -24.38
N ALA A 110 -6.08 8.84 -24.71
CA ALA A 110 -4.96 8.86 -25.65
C ALA A 110 -5.43 9.30 -27.04
N GLY A 111 -4.57 9.99 -27.79
CA GLY A 111 -4.88 10.42 -29.14
C GLY A 111 -5.16 9.24 -30.08
N PRO A 112 -5.93 9.45 -31.16
CA PRO A 112 -6.26 8.39 -32.10
C PRO A 112 -5.04 7.88 -32.87
N GLY A 113 -5.12 6.62 -33.30
CA GLY A 113 -4.08 5.97 -34.09
C GLY A 113 -2.79 5.66 -33.32
N LEU A 114 -1.83 5.05 -34.01
CA LEU A 114 -0.59 4.54 -33.40
C LEU A 114 0.28 5.67 -32.82
N ARG A 115 0.42 6.78 -33.57
CA ARG A 115 1.20 7.94 -33.12
C ARG A 115 0.61 8.58 -31.87
N GLY A 116 -0.72 8.75 -31.81
CA GLY A 116 -1.40 9.32 -30.64
C GLY A 116 -1.25 8.47 -29.38
N ARG A 117 -1.21 7.14 -29.52
CA ARG A 117 -0.96 6.20 -28.41
C ARG A 117 0.49 6.21 -27.93
N LEU A 118 1.45 6.34 -28.84
CA LEU A 118 2.88 6.40 -28.48
C LEU A 118 3.28 7.73 -27.86
N ALA A 119 2.65 8.83 -28.28
CA ALA A 119 2.84 10.15 -27.70
C ALA A 119 2.12 10.36 -26.36
N ASP A 120 1.39 9.35 -25.87
CA ASP A 120 0.57 9.47 -24.66
C ASP A 120 1.43 9.51 -23.38
N ALA A 121 1.65 10.71 -22.87
CA ALA A 121 2.40 10.93 -21.63
C ALA A 121 1.83 10.17 -20.42
N ALA A 122 0.51 9.99 -20.35
CA ALA A 122 -0.11 9.30 -19.21
C ALA A 122 0.15 7.78 -19.25
N GLY A 123 0.21 7.16 -20.43
CA GLY A 123 0.65 5.78 -20.59
C GLY A 123 2.10 5.57 -20.13
N TRP A 124 2.99 6.50 -20.51
CA TRP A 124 4.39 6.47 -20.07
C TRP A 124 4.55 6.65 -18.55
N LYS A 125 3.82 7.60 -17.96
CA LYS A 125 3.79 7.78 -16.50
C LYS A 125 3.26 6.53 -15.79
N ALA A 126 2.24 5.87 -16.34
CA ALA A 126 1.71 4.63 -15.77
C ALA A 126 2.72 3.48 -15.85
N LEU A 127 3.43 3.34 -16.98
CA LEU A 127 4.52 2.37 -17.13
C LEU A 127 5.61 2.60 -16.07
N LEU A 128 6.08 3.85 -15.95
CA LEU A 128 7.08 4.25 -14.96
C LEU A 128 6.61 4.00 -13.53
N PHE A 129 5.34 4.30 -13.23
CA PHE A 129 4.74 4.06 -11.92
C PHE A 129 4.87 2.58 -11.53
N HIS A 130 4.51 1.65 -12.42
CA HIS A 130 4.59 0.22 -12.11
C HIS A 130 6.03 -0.26 -11.90
N THR A 131 6.98 0.28 -12.64
CA THR A 131 8.40 -0.07 -12.47
C THR A 131 9.00 0.49 -11.17
N VAL A 132 8.78 1.77 -10.89
CA VAL A 132 9.39 2.47 -9.74
C VAL A 132 8.72 2.11 -8.43
N MET A 133 7.40 1.88 -8.43
CA MET A 133 6.68 1.53 -7.21
C MET A 133 6.91 0.09 -6.76
N PHE A 134 7.39 -0.80 -7.63
CA PHE A 134 7.65 -2.19 -7.26
C PHE A 134 8.53 -2.34 -6.00
N PRO A 135 9.76 -1.79 -5.93
CA PRO A 135 10.60 -1.90 -4.72
C PRO A 135 9.93 -1.28 -3.49
N TRP A 136 9.24 -0.15 -3.66
CA TRP A 136 8.51 0.50 -2.57
C TRP A 136 7.39 -0.38 -2.01
N ARG A 137 6.66 -1.06 -2.88
CA ARG A 137 5.53 -1.95 -2.54
C ARG A 137 6.01 -3.24 -1.88
N VAL A 138 7.18 -3.75 -2.28
CA VAL A 138 7.86 -4.86 -1.60
C VAL A 138 8.27 -4.45 -0.19
N LEU A 139 8.93 -3.31 -0.03
CA LEU A 139 9.32 -2.78 1.28
C LEU A 139 8.09 -2.59 2.18
N THR A 140 7.04 -1.96 1.65
CA THR A 140 5.81 -1.68 2.39
C THR A 140 5.14 -2.97 2.86
N PHE A 141 5.05 -3.97 2.00
CA PHE A 141 4.52 -5.28 2.36
C PHE A 141 5.36 -5.95 3.45
N ALA A 142 6.68 -6.04 3.25
CA ALA A 142 7.59 -6.69 4.19
C ALA A 142 7.51 -6.04 5.58
N LEU A 143 7.64 -4.72 5.66
CA LEU A 143 7.56 -3.99 6.93
C LEU A 143 6.18 -4.16 7.60
N SER A 144 5.09 -4.07 6.84
CA SER A 144 3.75 -4.21 7.39
C SER A 144 3.52 -5.60 7.97
N VAL A 145 3.92 -6.65 7.25
CA VAL A 145 3.78 -8.04 7.69
C VAL A 145 4.70 -8.33 8.88
N THR A 146 5.96 -7.89 8.84
CA THR A 146 6.89 -8.09 9.96
C THR A 146 6.37 -7.44 11.23
N PHE A 147 5.97 -6.17 11.20
CA PHE A 147 5.45 -5.50 12.40
C PHE A 147 4.15 -6.12 12.91
N LEU A 148 3.25 -6.50 12.01
CA LEU A 148 2.00 -7.14 12.37
C LEU A 148 2.23 -8.50 13.03
N VAL A 149 3.01 -9.38 12.39
CA VAL A 149 3.26 -10.74 12.87
C VAL A 149 4.13 -10.72 14.12
N THR A 150 5.28 -10.04 14.09
CA THR A 150 6.18 -9.95 15.25
C THR A 150 5.49 -9.25 16.42
N GLY A 151 4.73 -8.18 16.18
CA GLY A 151 3.98 -7.50 17.23
C GLY A 151 3.00 -8.43 17.94
N TRP A 152 2.19 -9.20 17.20
CA TRP A 152 1.25 -10.15 17.78
C TRP A 152 1.92 -11.35 18.46
N VAL A 153 2.97 -11.90 17.85
CA VAL A 153 3.75 -13.01 18.45
C VAL A 153 4.32 -12.56 19.79
N VAL A 154 4.98 -11.41 19.84
CA VAL A 154 5.57 -10.89 21.08
C VAL A 154 4.49 -10.49 22.10
N ALA A 155 3.37 -9.90 21.67
CA ALA A 155 2.28 -9.51 22.56
C ALA A 155 1.63 -10.74 23.22
N LEU A 156 1.45 -11.81 22.47
CA LEU A 156 0.86 -13.07 22.93
C LEU A 156 1.86 -14.00 23.62
N PHE A 157 3.09 -13.55 23.86
CA PHE A 157 4.12 -14.32 24.56
C PHE A 157 3.64 -15.00 25.86
N PRO A 158 2.87 -14.34 26.75
CA PRO A 158 2.36 -14.99 27.96
C PRO A 158 1.42 -16.17 27.67
N ALA A 159 0.73 -16.17 26.53
CA ALA A 159 -0.26 -17.20 26.20
C ALA A 159 0.38 -18.52 25.74
N TYR A 160 1.60 -18.48 25.20
CA TYR A 160 2.31 -19.67 24.73
C TYR A 160 3.62 -19.97 25.48
N SER A 161 3.99 -19.17 26.47
CA SER A 161 5.23 -19.35 27.25
C SER A 161 5.31 -20.73 27.96
N TRP A 162 4.16 -21.32 28.29
CA TRP A 162 4.07 -22.66 28.87
C TRP A 162 4.60 -23.78 27.95
N VAL A 163 4.60 -23.57 26.63
CA VAL A 163 5.07 -24.55 25.65
C VAL A 163 6.56 -24.87 25.83
N PHE A 164 7.36 -23.87 26.22
CA PHE A 164 8.81 -24.04 26.41
C PHE A 164 9.13 -25.03 27.54
N HIS A 165 8.39 -24.92 28.64
CA HIS A 165 8.51 -25.85 29.76
C HIS A 165 7.98 -27.25 29.42
N ARG A 166 6.90 -27.31 28.63
CA ARG A 166 6.18 -28.58 28.38
C ARG A 166 6.85 -29.48 27.35
N TYR A 167 7.52 -28.89 26.35
CA TYR A 167 8.01 -29.60 25.17
C TYR A 167 9.51 -29.44 24.89
N LEU A 168 10.15 -28.40 25.43
CA LEU A 168 11.55 -28.08 25.12
C LEU A 168 12.48 -28.29 26.33
N ASP A 169 11.95 -28.71 27.48
CA ASP A 169 12.66 -28.82 28.77
C ASP A 169 13.43 -27.54 29.14
N TRP A 170 13.01 -26.39 28.61
CA TRP A 170 13.60 -25.10 28.89
C TRP A 170 12.82 -24.40 30.02
N PRO A 171 13.52 -23.76 30.97
CA PRO A 171 12.87 -22.99 32.05
C PRO A 171 12.23 -21.69 31.54
N GLY A 172 12.35 -21.36 30.25
CA GLY A 172 11.75 -20.19 29.65
C GLY A 172 12.20 -19.98 28.20
N TYR A 173 11.85 -18.84 27.62
CA TYR A 173 12.34 -18.50 26.29
C TYR A 173 13.82 -18.12 26.37
N ARG A 174 14.67 -18.87 25.67
CA ARG A 174 16.12 -18.66 25.66
C ARG A 174 16.49 -17.51 24.72
N LEU A 175 16.97 -16.41 25.28
CA LEU A 175 17.27 -15.19 24.54
C LEU A 175 18.66 -15.23 23.91
N TYR A 176 19.65 -15.78 24.61
CA TYR A 176 20.99 -15.99 24.10
C TYR A 176 21.62 -17.22 24.77
N ASP A 177 22.44 -17.94 24.01
CA ASP A 177 23.16 -19.15 24.43
C ASP A 177 24.50 -19.15 23.69
N PHE A 178 25.59 -18.92 24.43
CA PHE A 178 26.93 -18.94 23.86
C PHE A 178 27.93 -19.53 24.85
N THR A 179 28.89 -20.25 24.29
CA THR A 179 30.04 -20.76 25.02
C THR A 179 31.26 -19.94 24.61
N THR A 180 31.96 -19.37 25.58
CA THR A 180 33.21 -18.66 25.33
C THR A 180 34.32 -19.67 25.03
N ASP A 181 35.37 -19.28 24.32
CA ASP A 181 36.53 -20.14 24.02
C ASP A 181 37.21 -20.71 25.29
N ALA A 182 37.03 -20.04 26.43
CA ALA A 182 37.44 -20.50 27.77
C ALA A 182 36.52 -21.57 28.40
N GLY A 183 35.50 -22.06 27.67
CA GLY A 183 34.56 -23.09 28.12
C GLY A 183 33.39 -22.61 28.99
N ALA A 184 33.29 -21.30 29.26
CA ALA A 184 32.20 -20.74 30.07
C ALA A 184 30.89 -20.65 29.27
N HIS A 185 29.87 -21.38 29.71
CA HIS A 185 28.52 -21.39 29.14
C HIS A 185 27.67 -20.25 29.72
N HIS A 186 27.12 -19.40 28.86
CA HIS A 186 26.27 -18.28 29.23
C HIS A 186 24.93 -18.40 28.53
N ALA A 187 23.86 -18.64 29.29
CA ALA A 187 22.50 -18.68 28.78
C ALA A 187 21.58 -17.75 29.58
N TYR A 188 20.81 -16.92 28.89
CA TYR A 188 19.82 -16.03 29.49
C TYR A 188 18.41 -16.45 29.07
N TYR A 189 17.55 -16.70 30.06
CA TYR A 189 16.18 -17.16 29.86
C TYR A 189 15.19 -16.12 30.38
N VAL A 190 14.07 -16.01 29.68
CA VAL A 190 12.91 -15.21 30.08
C VAL A 190 11.94 -16.13 30.82
N GLU A 191 12.02 -16.10 32.14
CA GLU A 191 11.30 -17.05 33.02
C GLU A 191 10.35 -16.34 33.97
N SER A 192 10.76 -15.16 34.49
CA SER A 192 9.98 -14.48 35.52
C SER A 192 8.69 -13.88 34.94
N PRO A 193 7.56 -13.92 35.68
CA PRO A 193 6.31 -13.32 35.23
C PRO A 193 6.45 -11.84 34.87
N ALA A 194 7.31 -11.10 35.59
CA ALA A 194 7.60 -9.70 35.29
C ALA A 194 8.33 -9.52 33.95
N GLN A 195 9.32 -10.38 33.62
CA GLN A 195 9.98 -10.33 32.32
C GLN A 195 9.02 -10.73 31.19
N ILE A 196 8.19 -11.76 31.39
CA ILE A 196 7.16 -12.18 30.43
C ILE A 196 6.17 -11.03 30.16
N ALA A 197 5.73 -10.33 31.20
CA ALA A 197 4.87 -9.16 31.09
C ALA A 197 5.57 -7.99 30.37
N ALA A 198 6.86 -7.76 30.64
CA ALA A 198 7.65 -6.73 29.96
C ALA A 198 7.79 -7.01 28.45
N VAL A 199 8.07 -8.27 28.08
CA VAL A 199 8.12 -8.70 26.67
C VAL A 199 6.75 -8.52 26.00
N SER A 200 5.67 -8.93 26.66
CA SER A 200 4.31 -8.71 26.16
C SER A 200 3.99 -7.22 25.95
N ALA A 201 4.39 -6.35 26.89
CA ALA A 201 4.22 -4.90 26.76
C ALA A 201 4.96 -4.34 25.54
N ILE A 202 6.18 -4.80 25.25
CA ILE A 202 6.92 -4.45 24.02
C ILE A 202 6.13 -4.90 22.77
N GLY A 203 5.56 -6.10 22.80
CA GLY A 203 4.71 -6.60 21.72
C GLY A 203 3.49 -5.72 21.48
N PHE A 204 2.80 -5.30 22.54
CA PHE A 204 1.70 -4.34 22.41
C PHE A 204 2.17 -3.02 21.81
N VAL A 205 3.31 -2.47 22.24
CA VAL A 205 3.89 -1.26 21.64
C VAL A 205 4.09 -1.45 20.12
N LEU A 206 4.63 -2.59 19.68
CA LEU A 206 4.78 -2.90 18.25
C LEU A 206 3.43 -2.98 17.51
N VAL A 207 2.41 -3.60 18.12
CA VAL A 207 1.05 -3.67 17.56
C VAL A 207 0.44 -2.27 17.40
N PHE A 208 0.62 -1.39 18.39
CA PHE A 208 0.16 0.01 18.31
C PHE A 208 0.98 0.87 17.33
N LEU A 209 2.25 0.52 17.08
CA LEU A 209 3.10 1.19 16.10
C LEU A 209 2.77 0.78 14.66
N THR A 210 2.34 -0.46 14.45
CA THR A 210 1.97 -1.03 13.14
C THR A 210 1.03 -0.12 12.32
N PRO A 211 -0.13 0.35 12.83
CA PRO A 211 -1.02 1.20 12.06
C PRO A 211 -0.40 2.57 11.72
N GLN A 212 0.57 3.05 12.49
CA GLN A 212 1.26 4.31 12.17
C GLN A 212 2.28 4.12 11.07
N LEU A 213 3.05 3.04 11.15
CA LEU A 213 3.97 2.64 10.10
C LEU A 213 3.23 2.47 8.76
N VAL A 214 2.14 1.71 8.75
CA VAL A 214 1.30 1.51 7.56
C VAL A 214 0.77 2.84 7.02
N ARG A 215 0.35 3.77 7.88
CA ARG A 215 -0.06 5.12 7.46
C ARG A 215 1.07 5.91 6.80
N VAL A 216 2.26 5.91 7.40
CA VAL A 216 3.43 6.59 6.83
C VAL A 216 3.77 6.00 5.46
N LEU A 217 3.76 4.68 5.34
CA LEU A 217 4.07 3.98 4.10
C LEU A 217 3.02 4.26 3.00
N THR A 218 1.73 4.18 3.34
CA THR A 218 0.64 4.44 2.39
C THR A 218 0.51 5.92 2.01
N ASN A 219 1.06 6.86 2.78
CA ASN A 219 1.12 8.26 2.36
C ASN A 219 1.98 8.43 1.10
N LEU A 220 3.09 7.68 0.99
CA LEU A 220 3.93 7.71 -0.21
C LEU A 220 3.22 7.08 -1.41
N ASP A 221 2.43 6.01 -1.19
CA ASP A 221 1.55 5.46 -2.24
C ASP A 221 0.54 6.52 -2.72
N ARG A 222 -0.10 7.27 -1.80
CA ARG A 222 -1.03 8.35 -2.16
C ARG A 222 -0.35 9.44 -2.98
N VAL A 223 0.88 9.83 -2.62
CA VAL A 223 1.66 10.83 -3.35
C VAL A 223 2.00 10.33 -4.75
N ALA A 224 2.52 9.11 -4.87
CA ALA A 224 2.88 8.51 -6.16
C ALA A 224 1.67 8.37 -7.09
N ILE A 225 0.52 7.94 -6.57
CA ILE A 225 -0.71 7.81 -7.37
C ILE A 225 -1.18 9.19 -7.85
N ARG A 226 -1.12 10.23 -7.01
CA ARG A 226 -1.51 11.59 -7.41
C ARG A 226 -0.55 12.17 -8.45
N SER A 227 0.76 12.04 -8.25
CA SER A 227 1.76 12.64 -9.14
C SER A 227 1.86 11.92 -10.48
N LEU A 228 1.89 10.58 -10.47
CA LEU A 228 2.14 9.76 -11.65
C LEU A 228 0.85 9.36 -12.37
N LEU A 229 -0.23 9.03 -11.64
CA LEU A 229 -1.48 8.56 -12.24
C LEU A 229 -2.59 9.62 -12.31
N GLY A 230 -2.36 10.81 -11.75
CA GLY A 230 -3.25 11.96 -11.87
C GLY A 230 -3.18 12.64 -13.22
N ALA A 231 -4.25 13.35 -13.56
CA ALA A 231 -4.30 14.21 -14.73
C ALA A 231 -3.19 15.27 -14.65
N THR A 232 -2.37 15.34 -15.69
CA THR A 232 -1.43 16.45 -15.89
C THR A 232 -2.28 17.69 -16.20
N ARG A 233 -2.07 18.78 -15.45
CA ARG A 233 -2.71 20.07 -15.74
C ARG A 233 -2.19 20.65 -17.04
#